data_AF-A0A7W0JDV7-F1
#
_entry.id   AF-A0A7W0JDV7-F1
#
_cell.length_a   1.000
_cell.length_b   1.000
_cell.length_c   1.000
_cell.angle_alpha   90.00
_cell.angle_beta   90.00
_cell.angle_gamma   90.00
#
_symmetry.space_group_name_H-M   'P 1'
#
loop_
_entity.id
_entity.type
_entity.pdbx_description
1 polymer ?
#
loop_
_entity_poly.entity_id
_entity_poly.type
_entity_poly.pdbx_seq_one_letter_code
_entity_poly.pdbx_strand_id
1 'polypeptide(L)'
;MIRKSFSFLMLALLLTVQQAAAQDQVEALPFNINEASVSERAEIIPFCNHIVSTVLFEGDADKNFIGDYVVVLDNGSAWKIHPDDAVAYSKWYIDDLVQPFARTSFYWIKREHKFMLHNYSRNEKLRVMLVSYPTVPLFITSAQEIAVGGHWKHTKVLDGSNQWVKVSEWVIDYKRTLYLNDGSIWSIENDERFTTGRFISPGINNDGDRFWYFLALGLQKDSFWIKAERLY
;
A
#
# COMPACT_ATOMS: atom_id res chain seq x y z
N MET A 1 -48.10 -33.91 14.50
CA MET A 1 -48.91 -32.71 14.13
C MET A 1 -49.54 -32.18 15.41
N ILE A 2 -49.54 -30.85 15.63
CA ILE A 2 -50.00 -30.11 16.85
C ILE A 2 -48.95 -30.20 18.00
N ARG A 3 -48.09 -29.24 18.36
CA ARG A 3 -48.08 -27.76 18.56
C ARG A 3 -48.58 -27.33 19.96
N LYS A 4 -47.73 -26.52 20.63
CA LYS A 4 -47.97 -25.61 21.79
C LYS A 4 -48.02 -26.27 23.17
N SER A 5 -47.51 -25.71 24.27
CA SER A 5 -46.81 -24.46 24.62
C SER A 5 -46.24 -24.65 26.03
N PHE A 6 -45.13 -23.99 26.39
CA PHE A 6 -44.78 -23.74 27.79
C PHE A 6 -44.41 -22.26 27.96
N SER A 7 -45.24 -21.55 28.70
CA SER A 7 -44.91 -20.30 29.38
C SER A 7 -44.38 -20.64 30.76
N PHE A 8 -43.29 -20.01 31.20
CA PHE A 8 -43.09 -19.78 32.63
C PHE A 8 -42.36 -18.46 32.87
N LEU A 9 -42.98 -17.70 33.78
CA LEU A 9 -42.55 -16.51 34.48
C LEU A 9 -41.18 -16.72 35.15
N MET A 10 -40.32 -15.69 35.15
CA MET A 10 -39.55 -15.41 36.37
C MET A 10 -39.39 -13.90 36.58
N LEU A 11 -39.72 -13.54 37.82
CA LEU A 11 -39.89 -12.21 38.39
C LEU A 11 -38.70 -11.93 39.32
N ALA A 12 -38.32 -10.66 39.40
CA ALA A 12 -37.62 -9.99 40.51
C ALA A 12 -36.11 -10.20 40.67
N LEU A 13 -35.34 -9.11 40.59
CA LEU A 13 -34.74 -8.39 41.72
C LEU A 13 -33.68 -7.41 41.17
N LEU A 14 -33.83 -6.10 41.40
CA LEU A 14 -32.67 -5.21 41.57
C LEU A 14 -33.12 -3.95 42.29
N LEU A 15 -32.87 -3.97 43.60
CA LEU A 15 -32.98 -2.84 44.49
C LEU A 15 -31.84 -1.85 44.25
N THR A 16 -32.26 -0.60 44.38
CA THR A 16 -31.55 0.67 44.49
C THR A 16 -30.30 0.67 45.38
N VAL A 17 -29.25 1.35 44.90
CA VAL A 17 -28.34 2.13 45.75
C VAL A 17 -28.19 3.52 45.12
N GLN A 18 -28.87 4.50 45.71
CA GLN A 18 -28.51 5.91 45.60
C GLN A 18 -27.47 6.21 46.68
N GLN A 19 -26.35 6.83 46.31
CA GLN A 19 -25.68 7.75 47.24
C GLN A 19 -24.87 8.83 46.48
N ALA A 20 -25.33 10.06 46.69
CA ALA A 20 -24.60 11.33 46.75
C ALA A 20 -23.64 11.71 45.59
N ALA A 21 -24.18 12.45 44.62
CA ALA A 21 -23.40 13.44 43.87
C ALA A 21 -23.66 14.81 44.50
N ALA A 22 -22.67 15.32 45.24
CA ALA A 22 -22.62 16.73 45.62
C ALA A 22 -22.18 17.56 44.42
N GLN A 23 -22.88 18.67 44.20
CA GLN A 23 -22.60 19.69 43.20
C GLN A 23 -21.21 20.30 43.39
N ASP A 24 -20.43 20.33 42.32
CA ASP A 24 -19.54 21.45 42.03
C ASP A 24 -19.95 22.02 40.68
N GLN A 25 -20.46 23.25 40.70
CA GLN A 25 -20.68 24.07 39.52
C GLN A 25 -19.33 24.63 39.09
N VAL A 26 -18.90 24.30 37.87
CA VAL A 26 -17.89 25.07 37.15
C VAL A 26 -18.56 25.61 35.89
N GLU A 27 -18.62 26.93 35.80
CA GLU A 27 -19.15 27.72 34.69
C GLU A 27 -18.61 27.21 33.34
N ALA A 28 -19.52 26.83 32.44
CA ALA A 28 -19.17 26.61 31.05
C ALA A 28 -18.88 27.97 30.40
N LEU A 29 -17.60 28.29 30.23
CA LEU A 29 -17.18 29.37 29.33
C LEU A 29 -17.59 29.00 27.89
N PRO A 30 -18.17 29.93 27.11
CA PRO A 30 -18.49 29.66 25.72
C PRO A 30 -17.17 29.48 24.96
N PHE A 31 -16.95 28.27 24.45
CA PHE A 31 -15.85 27.97 23.53
C PHE A 31 -16.10 28.76 22.25
N ASN A 32 -15.49 29.93 22.16
CA ASN A 32 -15.43 30.71 20.94
C ASN A 32 -14.44 29.99 20.01
N ILE A 33 -14.96 29.13 19.13
CA ILE A 33 -14.19 28.56 18.03
C ILE A 33 -13.99 29.70 17.02
N ASN A 34 -13.01 30.55 17.31
CA ASN A 34 -12.41 31.34 16.25
C ASN A 34 -11.79 30.32 15.29
N GLU A 35 -12.41 30.20 14.12
CA GLU A 35 -11.89 29.58 12.92
C GLU A 35 -10.50 30.16 12.62
N ALA A 36 -9.47 29.55 13.18
CA ALA A 36 -8.12 29.66 12.63
C ALA A 36 -8.06 28.72 11.42
N SER A 37 -8.60 29.19 10.31
CA SER A 37 -8.36 28.62 8.99
C SER A 37 -6.93 28.94 8.55
N VAL A 38 -5.95 28.15 8.97
CA VAL A 38 -4.62 28.11 8.35
C VAL A 38 -4.08 26.68 8.43
N SER A 39 -4.18 25.96 7.31
CA SER A 39 -3.05 25.26 6.68
C SER A 39 -1.91 24.84 7.62
N GLU A 40 -1.95 23.61 8.16
CA GLU A 40 -0.76 22.89 8.66
C GLU A 40 -1.14 21.48 9.16
N ARG A 41 -1.76 20.65 8.30
CA ARG A 41 -1.39 19.24 8.34
C ARG A 41 -0.14 19.14 7.50
N ALA A 42 1.03 19.35 8.11
CA ALA A 42 2.22 18.68 7.62
C ALA A 42 1.92 17.19 7.74
N GLU A 43 1.28 16.62 6.71
CA GLU A 43 1.18 15.18 6.54
C GLU A 43 2.62 14.70 6.56
N ILE A 44 3.04 14.10 7.68
CA ILE A 44 4.27 13.34 7.74
C ILE A 44 4.09 12.31 6.65
N ILE A 45 4.75 12.52 5.51
CA ILE A 45 4.63 11.62 4.37
C ILE A 45 5.40 10.37 4.78
N PRO A 46 4.71 9.26 5.10
CA PRO A 46 5.42 8.07 5.54
C PRO A 46 6.32 7.60 4.39
N PHE A 47 7.53 7.12 4.71
CA PHE A 47 8.51 6.58 3.75
C PHE A 47 9.33 7.60 2.94
N CYS A 48 9.43 8.86 3.36
CA CYS A 48 10.51 9.72 2.87
C CYS A 48 11.87 9.27 3.44
N ASN A 49 12.90 9.34 2.60
CA ASN A 49 14.28 8.96 2.92
C ASN A 49 15.22 10.04 2.37
N HIS A 50 16.42 10.15 2.92
CA HIS A 50 17.46 11.00 2.36
C HIS A 50 18.38 10.23 1.41
N ILE A 51 18.89 10.91 0.39
CA ILE A 51 19.99 10.39 -0.43
C ILE A 51 21.26 10.39 0.41
N VAL A 52 21.90 9.22 0.58
CA VAL A 52 23.16 9.11 1.35
C VAL A 52 24.37 8.88 0.46
N SER A 53 24.19 8.28 -0.72
CA SER A 53 25.28 8.10 -1.68
C SER A 53 24.78 7.84 -3.09
N THR A 54 25.70 7.96 -4.06
CA THR A 54 25.50 7.54 -5.45
C THR A 54 26.60 6.54 -5.80
N VAL A 55 26.21 5.43 -6.42
CA VAL A 55 27.13 4.44 -6.98
C VAL A 55 26.79 4.17 -8.43
N LEU A 56 27.67 3.47 -9.14
CA LEU A 56 27.39 3.02 -10.51
C LEU A 56 26.81 1.61 -10.49
N PHE A 57 25.84 1.35 -11.36
CA PHE A 57 25.20 0.06 -11.46
C PHE A 57 26.18 -0.97 -12.06
N GLU A 58 26.33 -2.11 -11.40
CA GLU A 58 27.16 -3.24 -11.87
C GLU A 58 26.53 -4.01 -13.05
N GLY A 59 25.32 -3.61 -13.43
CA GLY A 59 24.48 -4.23 -14.43
C GLY A 59 23.46 -5.20 -13.83
N ASP A 60 22.42 -5.49 -14.60
CA ASP A 60 21.44 -6.51 -14.23
C ASP A 60 22.01 -7.93 -14.38
N ALA A 61 21.17 -8.95 -14.14
CA ALA A 61 21.56 -10.35 -14.33
C ALA A 61 22.10 -10.66 -15.74
N ASP A 62 21.70 -9.88 -16.75
CA ASP A 62 22.11 -10.01 -18.15
C ASP A 62 23.23 -9.02 -18.53
N LYS A 63 23.82 -8.32 -17.55
CA LYS A 63 24.88 -7.30 -17.71
C LYS A 63 24.49 -6.07 -18.53
N ASN A 64 23.20 -5.75 -18.59
CA ASN A 64 22.72 -4.49 -19.16
C ASN A 64 22.84 -3.33 -18.16
N PHE A 65 22.86 -2.09 -18.67
CA PHE A 65 22.82 -0.85 -17.86
C PHE A 65 24.04 -0.59 -16.97
N ILE A 66 25.17 -1.23 -17.27
CA ILE A 66 26.43 -1.02 -16.54
C ILE A 66 26.82 0.45 -16.62
N GLY A 67 27.19 1.02 -15.48
CA GLY A 67 27.64 2.41 -15.39
C GLY A 67 26.52 3.44 -15.21
N ASP A 68 25.24 3.02 -15.19
CA ASP A 68 24.15 3.92 -14.88
C ASP A 68 24.13 4.29 -13.39
N TYR A 69 23.62 5.48 -13.05
CA TYR A 69 23.53 5.92 -11.66
C TYR A 69 22.58 5.07 -10.84
N VAL A 70 23.02 4.73 -9.63
CA VAL A 70 22.21 4.15 -8.56
C VAL A 70 22.24 5.10 -7.39
N VAL A 71 21.06 5.56 -6.97
CA VAL A 71 20.90 6.34 -5.75
C VAL A 71 20.70 5.37 -4.58
N VAL A 72 21.44 5.59 -3.49
CA VAL A 72 21.30 4.83 -2.25
C VAL A 72 20.67 5.74 -1.21
N LEU A 73 19.64 5.22 -0.54
CA LEU A 73 18.88 5.94 0.47
C LEU A 73 19.37 5.59 1.87
N ASP A 74 19.06 6.42 2.86
CA ASP A 74 19.44 6.23 4.28
C ASP A 74 18.95 4.90 4.88
N ASN A 75 17.83 4.36 4.41
CA ASN A 75 17.33 3.03 4.78
C ASN A 75 18.12 1.87 4.14
N GLY A 76 19.11 2.16 3.30
CA GLY A 76 19.96 1.20 2.59
C GLY A 76 19.37 0.67 1.28
N SER A 77 18.15 1.06 0.90
CA SER A 77 17.60 0.69 -0.40
C SER A 77 18.32 1.42 -1.52
N ALA A 78 18.47 0.73 -2.66
CA ALA A 78 19.21 1.23 -3.81
C ALA A 78 18.32 1.22 -5.04
N TRP A 79 18.30 2.34 -5.76
CA TRP A 79 17.41 2.59 -6.89
C TRP A 79 18.20 3.06 -8.11
N LYS A 80 18.14 2.29 -9.18
CA LYS A 80 18.82 2.62 -10.44
C LYS A 80 18.02 3.64 -11.23
N ILE A 81 18.66 4.74 -11.62
CA ILE A 81 18.06 5.83 -12.39
C ILE A 81 17.94 5.47 -13.87
N HIS A 82 16.87 5.88 -14.53
CA HIS A 82 16.73 5.70 -15.98
C HIS A 82 17.80 6.53 -16.72
N PRO A 83 18.44 6.02 -17.79
CA PRO A 83 19.54 6.73 -18.47
C PRO A 83 19.15 8.12 -18.99
N ASP A 84 17.97 8.22 -19.62
CA ASP A 84 17.41 9.51 -20.06
C ASP A 84 17.25 10.55 -18.93
N ASP A 85 17.14 10.11 -17.68
CA ASP A 85 16.90 10.96 -16.52
C ASP A 85 18.24 11.34 -15.82
N ALA A 86 19.39 10.88 -16.34
CA ALA A 86 20.71 11.08 -15.73
C ALA A 86 21.13 12.57 -15.63
N VAL A 87 20.74 13.40 -16.61
CA VAL A 87 21.04 14.85 -16.60
C VAL A 87 20.20 15.60 -15.56
N ALA A 88 18.99 15.12 -15.27
CA ALA A 88 18.19 15.66 -14.18
C ALA A 88 18.75 15.20 -12.84
N TYR A 89 19.07 13.90 -12.72
CA TYR A 89 19.68 13.32 -11.52
C TYR A 89 21.01 13.98 -11.12
N SER A 90 21.86 14.36 -12.07
CA SER A 90 23.16 14.99 -11.77
C SER A 90 23.05 16.32 -11.01
N LYS A 91 21.83 16.88 -10.92
CA LYS A 91 21.55 18.07 -10.13
C LYS A 91 21.18 17.73 -8.69
N TRP A 92 20.79 16.49 -8.38
CA TRP A 92 20.39 16.03 -7.04
C TRP A 92 21.61 15.94 -6.11
N TYR A 93 21.42 16.24 -4.83
CA TYR A 93 22.49 16.24 -3.82
C TYR A 93 22.23 15.21 -2.73
N ILE A 94 23.30 14.82 -2.04
CA ILE A 94 23.21 14.12 -0.76
C ILE A 94 22.34 14.95 0.18
N ASP A 95 21.57 14.28 1.03
CA ASP A 95 20.55 14.83 1.93
C ASP A 95 19.27 15.36 1.26
N ASP A 96 19.15 15.30 -0.07
CA ASP A 96 17.85 15.58 -0.71
C ASP A 96 16.77 14.60 -0.20
N LEU A 97 15.60 15.12 0.14
CA LEU A 97 14.47 14.35 0.64
C LEU A 97 13.75 13.70 -0.54
N VAL A 98 13.76 12.36 -0.57
CA VAL A 98 13.20 11.59 -1.67
C VAL A 98 12.21 10.53 -1.20
N GLN A 99 11.31 10.14 -2.10
CA GLN A 99 10.35 9.08 -1.84
C GLN A 99 10.07 8.24 -3.10
N PRO A 100 10.01 6.90 -2.97
CA PRO A 100 9.57 6.02 -4.06
C PRO A 100 8.06 6.05 -4.31
N PHE A 101 7.68 6.07 -5.59
CA PHE A 101 6.31 6.06 -6.11
C PHE A 101 6.13 4.91 -7.10
N ALA A 102 4.93 4.32 -7.13
CA ALA A 102 4.56 3.40 -8.19
C ALA A 102 4.30 4.17 -9.50
N ARG A 103 4.81 3.67 -10.62
CA ARG A 103 4.51 4.26 -11.93
C ARG A 103 3.20 3.67 -12.46
N THR A 104 2.21 4.52 -12.72
CA THR A 104 0.87 4.12 -13.20
C THR A 104 0.79 3.92 -14.72
N SER A 105 1.82 4.30 -15.48
CA SER A 105 1.82 4.12 -16.94
C SER A 105 2.02 2.65 -17.34
N PHE A 106 1.02 2.07 -18.01
CA PHE A 106 0.83 0.65 -18.36
C PHE A 106 1.76 0.04 -19.43
N TYR A 107 2.88 0.67 -19.78
CA TYR A 107 3.78 0.12 -20.82
C TYR A 107 4.66 -1.02 -20.27
N TRP A 108 4.05 -2.20 -20.13
CA TRP A 108 4.67 -3.45 -19.66
C TRP A 108 5.84 -3.96 -20.51
N ILE A 109 5.99 -3.45 -21.75
CA ILE A 109 7.01 -3.91 -22.71
C ILE A 109 8.39 -3.33 -22.42
N LYS A 110 8.50 -2.16 -21.77
CA LYS A 110 9.81 -1.67 -21.31
C LYS A 110 10.04 -2.22 -19.91
N ARG A 111 10.78 -3.32 -19.85
CA ARG A 111 11.03 -4.15 -18.66
C ARG A 111 11.72 -3.45 -17.49
N GLU A 112 12.09 -2.18 -17.63
CA GLU A 112 12.83 -1.45 -16.61
C GLU A 112 12.12 -0.17 -16.16
N HIS A 113 12.40 0.24 -14.92
CA HIS A 113 11.94 1.48 -14.28
C HIS A 113 10.41 1.59 -14.06
N LYS A 114 9.88 0.62 -13.30
CA LYS A 114 8.46 0.49 -12.90
C LYS A 114 8.06 1.46 -11.77
N PHE A 115 9.01 2.22 -11.25
CA PHE A 115 8.81 3.18 -10.17
C PHE A 115 9.26 4.57 -10.60
N MET A 116 8.85 5.56 -9.82
CA MET A 116 9.38 6.90 -9.85
C MET A 116 10.03 7.19 -8.50
N LEU A 117 11.09 7.99 -8.47
CA LEU A 117 11.62 8.58 -7.26
C LEU A 117 11.29 10.07 -7.32
N HIS A 118 10.55 10.57 -6.35
CA HIS A 118 10.22 11.99 -6.24
C HIS A 118 11.21 12.64 -5.27
N ASN A 119 11.89 13.69 -5.71
CA ASN A 119 12.71 14.55 -4.86
C ASN A 119 11.89 15.78 -4.46
N TYR A 120 11.54 15.84 -3.18
CA TYR A 120 10.77 16.92 -2.59
C TYR A 120 11.58 18.20 -2.44
N SER A 121 12.88 18.10 -2.21
CA SER A 121 13.78 19.27 -2.14
C SER A 121 13.82 20.05 -3.46
N ARG A 122 13.53 19.38 -4.58
CA ARG A 122 13.62 19.96 -5.94
C ARG A 122 12.32 19.98 -6.72
N ASN A 123 11.30 19.29 -6.22
CA ASN A 123 10.05 19.08 -6.94
C ASN A 123 10.25 18.39 -8.32
N GLU A 124 11.13 17.39 -8.37
CA GLU A 124 11.46 16.64 -9.58
C GLU A 124 11.16 15.14 -9.41
N LYS A 125 10.76 14.45 -10.49
CA LYS A 125 10.49 13.01 -10.48
C LYS A 125 11.32 12.30 -11.54
N LEU A 126 11.99 11.23 -11.16
CA LEU A 126 12.83 10.43 -12.06
C LEU A 126 12.33 8.99 -12.12
N ARG A 127 12.44 8.35 -13.28
CA ARG A 127 12.13 6.92 -13.42
C ARG A 127 13.22 6.10 -12.77
N VAL A 128 12.84 5.15 -11.93
CA VAL A 128 13.79 4.33 -11.18
C VAL A 128 13.39 2.85 -11.14
N MET A 129 14.38 2.01 -10.91
CA MET A 129 14.23 0.57 -10.74
C MET A 129 14.84 0.16 -9.41
N LEU A 130 14.11 -0.60 -8.58
CA LEU A 130 14.62 -1.11 -7.32
C LEU A 130 15.75 -2.13 -7.57
N VAL A 131 16.92 -1.92 -7.01
CA VAL A 131 18.10 -2.80 -7.17
C VAL A 131 18.46 -3.51 -5.88
N SER A 132 18.26 -2.85 -4.73
CA SER A 132 18.45 -3.47 -3.43
C SER A 132 17.34 -3.04 -2.49
N TYR A 133 16.84 -3.99 -1.69
CA TYR A 133 15.95 -3.69 -0.57
C TYR A 133 16.66 -2.87 0.53
N PRO A 134 15.91 -2.26 1.46
CA PRO A 134 16.47 -1.68 2.67
C PRO A 134 17.36 -2.65 3.45
N THR A 135 18.31 -2.13 4.23
CA THR A 135 19.23 -2.93 5.06
C THR A 135 18.49 -3.83 6.04
N VAL A 136 17.36 -3.35 6.58
CA VAL A 136 16.42 -4.14 7.38
C VAL A 136 15.15 -4.29 6.53
N PRO A 137 15.10 -5.29 5.63
CA PRO A 137 13.99 -5.42 4.70
C PRO A 137 12.74 -5.92 5.41
N LEU A 138 11.58 -5.45 4.96
CA LEU A 138 10.31 -6.06 5.31
C LEU A 138 10.15 -7.36 4.53
N PHE A 139 9.62 -8.38 5.17
CA PHE A 139 9.25 -9.63 4.51
C PHE A 139 7.94 -10.19 5.02
N ILE A 140 7.28 -10.94 4.15
CA ILE A 140 6.00 -11.57 4.42
C ILE A 140 6.23 -12.77 5.34
N THR A 141 5.79 -12.69 6.59
CA THR A 141 5.83 -13.80 7.55
C THR A 141 4.69 -14.79 7.35
N SER A 142 3.55 -14.29 6.88
CA SER A 142 2.39 -15.09 6.52
C SER A 142 1.55 -14.39 5.45
N ALA A 143 0.94 -15.17 4.55
CA ALA A 143 -0.01 -14.69 3.57
C ALA A 143 -1.27 -15.57 3.62
N GLN A 144 -2.43 -14.93 3.75
CA GLN A 144 -3.72 -15.59 3.84
C GLN A 144 -4.65 -15.08 2.75
N GLU A 145 -5.31 -16.00 2.05
CA GLU A 145 -6.36 -15.66 1.10
C GLU A 145 -7.71 -15.62 1.83
N ILE A 146 -8.49 -14.56 1.58
CA ILE A 146 -9.77 -14.32 2.23
C ILE A 146 -10.80 -13.99 1.15
N ALA A 147 -11.92 -14.71 1.15
CA ALA A 147 -13.07 -14.39 0.31
C ALA A 147 -13.72 -13.09 0.81
N VAL A 148 -13.86 -12.10 -0.08
CA VAL A 148 -14.41 -10.77 0.26
C VAL A 148 -15.78 -10.52 -0.36
N GLY A 149 -16.24 -11.42 -1.23
CA GLY A 149 -17.53 -11.31 -1.89
C GLY A 149 -17.62 -12.22 -3.10
N GLY A 150 -18.48 -11.84 -4.04
CA GLY A 150 -18.54 -12.47 -5.34
C GLY A 150 -19.44 -11.70 -6.30
N HIS A 151 -19.35 -12.06 -7.57
CA HIS A 151 -20.14 -11.46 -8.63
C HIS A 151 -20.58 -12.51 -9.65
N TRP A 152 -21.68 -12.22 -10.36
CA TRP A 152 -22.09 -13.03 -11.49
C TRP A 152 -21.24 -12.66 -12.71
N LYS A 153 -20.42 -13.60 -13.17
CA LYS A 153 -19.73 -13.50 -14.44
C LYS A 153 -20.58 -14.10 -15.53
N HIS A 154 -20.71 -13.38 -16.64
CA HIS A 154 -21.53 -13.77 -17.76
C HIS A 154 -20.65 -14.07 -18.98
N THR A 155 -20.71 -15.31 -19.45
CA THR A 155 -19.94 -15.77 -20.61
C THR A 155 -20.90 -16.18 -21.72
N LYS A 156 -20.61 -15.78 -22.96
CA LYS A 156 -21.33 -16.27 -24.13
C LYS A 156 -20.63 -17.52 -24.64
N VAL A 157 -21.38 -18.61 -24.76
CA VAL A 157 -20.90 -19.88 -25.32
C VAL A 157 -21.82 -20.29 -26.46
N LEU A 158 -21.29 -21.04 -27.43
CA LEU A 158 -22.12 -21.68 -28.46
C LEU A 158 -22.73 -22.94 -27.85
N ASP A 159 -24.04 -23.09 -28.00
CA ASP A 159 -24.69 -24.35 -27.69
C ASP A 159 -24.47 -25.40 -28.81
N GLY A 160 -24.97 -26.61 -28.61
CA GLY A 160 -24.90 -27.69 -29.60
C GLY A 160 -25.63 -27.41 -30.93
N SER A 161 -26.35 -26.28 -31.03
CA SER A 161 -27.04 -25.81 -32.24
C SER A 161 -26.37 -24.59 -32.89
N ASN A 162 -25.16 -24.22 -32.42
CA ASN A 162 -24.43 -23.01 -32.84
C ASN A 162 -25.17 -21.69 -32.54
N GLN A 163 -26.01 -21.65 -31.51
CA GLN A 163 -26.59 -20.42 -31.00
C GLN A 163 -25.80 -19.89 -29.81
N TRP A 164 -25.64 -18.56 -29.74
CA TRP A 164 -24.99 -17.91 -28.60
C TRP A 164 -25.92 -17.91 -27.40
N VAL A 165 -25.54 -18.65 -26.35
CA VAL A 165 -26.27 -18.69 -25.07
C VAL A 165 -25.45 -17.99 -24.00
N LYS A 166 -26.13 -17.22 -23.14
CA LYS A 166 -25.53 -16.57 -21.98
C LYS A 166 -25.52 -17.57 -20.81
N VAL A 167 -24.34 -17.97 -20.38
CA VAL A 167 -24.13 -18.74 -19.15
C VAL A 167 -23.67 -17.79 -18.05
N SER A 168 -24.22 -17.96 -16.86
CA SER A 168 -23.86 -17.16 -15.69
C SER A 168 -23.26 -18.07 -14.63
N GLU A 169 -22.07 -17.72 -14.15
CA GLU A 169 -21.39 -18.40 -13.05
C GLU A 169 -21.18 -17.41 -11.90
N TRP A 170 -21.37 -17.86 -10.66
CA TRP A 170 -21.02 -17.06 -9.48
C TRP A 170 -19.53 -17.21 -9.21
N VAL A 171 -18.78 -16.11 -9.32
CA VAL A 171 -17.34 -16.06 -9.06
C VAL A 171 -17.13 -15.45 -7.69
N ILE A 172 -16.31 -16.10 -6.86
CA ILE A 172 -15.91 -15.58 -5.55
C ILE A 172 -14.73 -14.64 -5.75
N ASP A 173 -14.81 -13.45 -5.17
CA ASP A 173 -13.74 -12.48 -5.16
C ASP A 173 -12.88 -12.68 -3.91
N TYR A 174 -11.57 -12.74 -4.11
CA TYR A 174 -10.59 -12.94 -3.05
C TYR A 174 -9.70 -11.71 -2.90
N LYS A 175 -9.31 -11.44 -1.66
CA LYS A 175 -8.16 -10.59 -1.33
C LYS A 175 -7.11 -11.43 -0.63
N ARG A 176 -5.90 -10.89 -0.55
CA ARG A 176 -4.82 -11.49 0.21
C ARG A 176 -4.42 -10.56 1.35
N THR A 177 -4.37 -11.11 2.56
CA THR A 177 -3.87 -10.45 3.76
C THR A 177 -2.46 -10.91 4.03
N LEU A 178 -1.55 -9.95 4.16
CA LEU A 178 -0.12 -10.14 4.39
C LEU A 178 0.21 -9.70 5.81
N TYR A 179 0.96 -10.53 6.51
CA TYR A 179 1.54 -10.24 7.81
C TYR A 179 3.04 -10.07 7.61
N LEU A 180 3.59 -8.98 8.13
CA LEU A 180 5.00 -8.65 7.96
C LEU A 180 5.80 -8.86 9.24
N ASN A 181 7.12 -8.89 9.12
CA ASN A 181 8.04 -9.09 10.24
C ASN A 181 8.11 -7.90 11.22
N ASP A 182 7.67 -6.72 10.81
CA ASP A 182 7.51 -5.55 11.69
C ASP A 182 6.18 -5.58 12.47
N GLY A 183 5.35 -6.61 12.26
CA GLY A 183 4.03 -6.75 12.87
C GLY A 183 2.90 -6.05 12.12
N SER A 184 3.18 -5.32 11.04
CA SER A 184 2.15 -4.65 10.25
C SER A 184 1.35 -5.64 9.41
N ILE A 185 0.10 -5.26 9.13
CA ILE A 185 -0.86 -6.10 8.40
C ILE A 185 -1.38 -5.33 7.19
N TRP A 186 -1.35 -5.97 6.03
CA TRP A 186 -1.67 -5.34 4.74
C TRP A 186 -2.69 -6.18 3.96
N SER A 187 -3.63 -5.53 3.30
CA SER A 187 -4.54 -6.15 2.34
C SER A 187 -4.18 -5.73 0.92
N ILE A 188 -4.13 -6.70 0.01
CA ILE A 188 -3.90 -6.50 -1.43
C ILE A 188 -4.97 -7.26 -2.24
N GLU A 189 -5.09 -6.92 -3.52
CA GLU A 189 -5.78 -7.80 -4.48
C GLU A 189 -5.10 -9.18 -4.49
N ASN A 190 -5.87 -10.25 -4.74
CA ASN A 190 -5.31 -11.59 -4.66
C ASN A 190 -4.26 -11.81 -5.75
N ASP A 191 -3.00 -11.87 -5.34
CA ASP A 191 -1.84 -12.07 -6.22
C ASP A 191 -0.87 -13.08 -5.59
N GLU A 192 -0.69 -14.21 -6.27
CA GLU A 192 0.10 -15.33 -5.77
C GLU A 192 1.60 -15.01 -5.60
N ARG A 193 2.10 -13.94 -6.24
CA ARG A 193 3.50 -13.53 -6.13
C ARG A 193 3.84 -13.03 -4.71
N PHE A 194 2.85 -12.51 -4.01
CA PHE A 194 2.94 -12.06 -2.61
C PHE A 194 2.65 -13.24 -1.68
N THR A 195 3.69 -13.99 -1.36
CA THR A 195 3.63 -15.18 -0.51
C THR A 195 4.70 -15.13 0.57
N THR A 196 4.61 -16.02 1.56
CA THR A 196 5.54 -16.10 2.69
C THR A 196 7.00 -16.18 2.25
N GLY A 197 7.88 -15.48 2.98
CA GLY A 197 9.32 -15.42 2.74
C GLY A 197 9.75 -14.39 1.69
N ARG A 198 8.81 -13.72 1.01
CA ARG A 198 9.14 -12.68 0.03
C ARG A 198 9.47 -11.36 0.72
N PHE A 199 10.57 -10.74 0.30
CA PHE A 199 10.89 -9.35 0.66
C PHE A 199 9.99 -8.38 -0.07
N ILE A 200 9.65 -7.29 0.60
CA ILE A 200 8.84 -6.22 0.05
C ILE A 200 9.40 -4.85 0.43
N SER A 201 9.16 -3.87 -0.43
CA SER A 201 9.41 -2.46 -0.15
C SER A 201 8.07 -1.72 -0.19
N PRO A 202 7.61 -1.15 0.92
CA PRO A 202 6.42 -0.32 0.92
C PRO A 202 6.74 1.03 0.24
N GLY A 203 5.71 1.66 -0.29
CA GLY A 203 5.78 3.03 -0.75
C GLY A 203 4.39 3.66 -0.80
N ILE A 204 4.34 4.93 -1.16
CA ILE A 204 3.10 5.68 -1.33
C ILE A 204 3.03 6.24 -2.74
N ASN A 205 1.81 6.36 -3.26
CA ASN A 205 1.53 7.11 -4.45
C ASN A 205 0.59 8.27 -4.12
N ASN A 206 0.71 9.36 -4.88
CA ASN A 206 -0.16 10.52 -4.78
C ASN A 206 -0.63 10.90 -6.18
N ASP A 207 -1.93 10.72 -6.42
CA ASP A 207 -2.60 11.08 -7.68
C ASP A 207 -3.25 12.47 -7.61
N GLY A 208 -2.69 13.38 -6.79
CA GLY A 208 -3.17 14.74 -6.55
C GLY A 208 -4.16 14.80 -5.39
N ASP A 209 -5.31 14.13 -5.54
CA ASP A 209 -6.41 14.19 -4.56
C ASP A 209 -6.45 12.99 -3.61
N ARG A 210 -5.63 11.97 -3.87
CA ARG A 210 -5.66 10.70 -3.14
C ARG A 210 -4.27 10.13 -2.96
N PHE A 211 -4.00 9.76 -1.72
CA PHE A 211 -2.87 8.92 -1.37
C PHE A 211 -3.28 7.46 -1.30
N TRP A 212 -2.41 6.58 -1.79
CA TRP A 212 -2.57 5.15 -1.62
C TRP A 212 -1.23 4.47 -1.45
N TYR A 213 -1.20 3.40 -0.68
CA TYR A 213 0.01 2.62 -0.48
C TYR A 213 0.19 1.59 -1.59
N PHE A 214 1.45 1.26 -1.86
CA PHE A 214 1.79 0.10 -2.67
C PHE A 214 2.84 -0.74 -1.97
N LEU A 215 2.84 -2.03 -2.30
CA LEU A 215 3.92 -2.93 -1.93
C LEU A 215 4.66 -3.33 -3.20
N ALA A 216 5.97 -3.09 -3.22
CA ALA A 216 6.87 -3.56 -4.26
C ALA A 216 7.51 -4.89 -3.87
N LEU A 217 7.59 -5.82 -4.81
CA LEU A 217 8.20 -7.13 -4.69
C LEU A 217 9.15 -7.37 -5.86
N GLY A 218 10.24 -8.09 -5.64
CA GLY A 218 11.25 -8.37 -6.65
C GLY A 218 12.20 -7.19 -6.88
N LEU A 219 13.30 -7.48 -7.57
CA LEU A 219 14.34 -6.52 -7.91
C LEU A 219 14.44 -6.39 -9.42
N GLN A 220 15.00 -5.28 -9.88
CA GLN A 220 15.34 -5.03 -11.27
C GLN A 220 14.15 -5.25 -12.22
N LYS A 221 14.36 -5.98 -13.31
CA LYS A 221 13.31 -6.34 -14.30
C LYS A 221 12.15 -7.13 -13.71
N ASP A 222 12.39 -7.87 -12.63
CA ASP A 222 11.40 -8.74 -11.98
C ASP A 222 10.56 -7.98 -10.93
N SER A 223 10.94 -6.72 -10.65
CA SER A 223 10.19 -5.89 -9.73
C SER A 223 8.73 -5.75 -10.14
N PHE A 224 7.81 -5.75 -9.20
CA PHE A 224 6.38 -5.64 -9.42
C PHE A 224 5.80 -4.86 -8.26
N TRP A 225 4.73 -4.11 -8.49
CA TRP A 225 4.04 -3.40 -7.43
C TRP A 225 2.55 -3.71 -7.48
N ILE A 226 1.93 -3.71 -6.31
CA ILE A 226 0.49 -3.84 -6.17
C ILE A 226 -0.01 -2.76 -5.23
N LYS A 227 -1.19 -2.21 -5.52
CA LYS A 227 -1.88 -1.32 -4.61
C LYS A 227 -2.24 -2.09 -3.34
N ALA A 228 -2.05 -1.46 -2.19
CA ALA A 228 -2.21 -2.06 -0.89
C ALA A 228 -2.96 -1.13 0.07
N GLU A 229 -3.60 -1.75 1.06
CA GLU A 229 -4.27 -1.08 2.17
C GLU A 229 -3.62 -1.57 3.46
N ARG A 230 -3.12 -0.65 4.28
CA ARG A 230 -2.57 -0.99 5.60
C ARG A 230 -3.73 -1.09 6.59
N LEU A 231 -3.84 -2.24 7.26
CA LEU A 231 -4.89 -2.51 8.24
C LEU A 231 -4.46 -2.14 9.66
N TYR A 232 -3.19 -2.42 10.01
CA TYR A 232 -2.56 -2.15 11.31
C TYR A 232 -1.06 -1.84 11.13
#